data_AF-A0A2G8RWD2-F1
#
_entry.id   AF-A0A2G8RWD2-F1
#
_cell.length_a   1.000
_cell.length_b   1.000
_cell.length_c   1.000
_cell.angle_alpha   90.00
_cell.angle_beta   90.00
_cell.angle_gamma   90.00
#
_symmetry.space_group_name_H-M   'P 1'
#
loop_
_entity.id
_entity.type
_entity.pdbx_description
1 polymer ?
#
loop_
_entity_poly.entity_id
_entity_poly.type
_entity_poly.pdbx_seq_one_letter_code
_entity_poly.pdbx_strand_id
1 'polypeptide(L)'
;MFRLPTHLESLVPPPGEQVPQTQPWRGRIFTPSGFPDPATQSCEIRVTAAETEYDNQQELWPEYFELQVIRRRGALSELHGWLARHAGQYPRCMLMPDRLPEQAASRRNHALFEDFARRLLEEEIVAISPWGYSGTLQHGGILLYPTTASRALLVGIVFLNTGFPDFVGAPGSGPSRFPPFSPASGSLLPRSQPFQPVMHHSPFDPAPPNISSSSRYTGYDMARGRSGRSSG
;
A
#
# COMPACT_ATOMS: atom_id res chain seq x y z
N MET A 1 33.96 -24.75 -35.07
CA MET A 1 33.96 -23.37 -34.52
C MET A 1 33.27 -23.42 -33.16
N PHE A 2 33.95 -22.96 -32.13
CA PHE A 2 33.66 -23.19 -30.71
C PHE A 2 32.39 -22.47 -30.24
N ARG A 3 31.52 -23.18 -29.50
CA ARG A 3 30.45 -22.59 -28.68
C ARG A 3 31.05 -22.30 -27.30
N LEU A 4 31.17 -21.02 -26.93
CA LEU A 4 31.55 -20.64 -25.57
C LEU A 4 30.41 -21.00 -24.60
N PRO A 5 30.67 -21.79 -23.54
CA PRO A 5 29.81 -21.84 -22.37
C PRO A 5 29.93 -20.49 -21.65
N THR A 6 28.90 -19.65 -21.71
CA THR A 6 28.84 -18.48 -20.82
C THR A 6 28.55 -18.98 -19.41
N HIS A 7 29.59 -19.05 -18.59
CA HIS A 7 29.53 -19.36 -17.16
C HIS A 7 28.59 -18.38 -16.43
N LEU A 8 27.32 -18.75 -16.26
CA LEU A 8 26.35 -18.09 -15.39
C LEU A 8 26.47 -18.56 -13.92
N GLU A 9 27.64 -19.04 -13.51
CA GLU A 9 27.82 -19.72 -12.21
C GLU A 9 28.06 -18.77 -11.03
N SER A 10 28.08 -17.44 -11.23
CA SER A 10 28.43 -16.49 -10.16
C SER A 10 27.47 -15.30 -10.06
N LEU A 11 26.16 -15.55 -10.13
CA LEU A 11 25.15 -14.54 -9.77
C LEU A 11 24.79 -14.54 -8.27
N VAL A 12 25.37 -15.45 -7.49
CA VAL A 12 25.24 -15.41 -6.03
C VAL A 12 26.42 -14.61 -5.50
N PRO A 13 26.21 -13.41 -4.94
CA PRO A 13 27.30 -12.67 -4.32
C PRO A 13 27.95 -13.53 -3.22
N PRO A 14 29.28 -13.44 -3.05
CA PRO A 14 29.98 -14.11 -1.97
C PRO A 14 29.24 -13.91 -0.64
N PRO A 15 29.23 -14.88 0.29
CA PRO A 15 28.50 -14.77 1.55
C PRO A 15 28.78 -13.49 2.36
N GLY A 16 29.97 -12.89 2.22
CA GLY A 16 30.32 -11.61 2.86
C GLY A 16 29.72 -10.36 2.22
N GLU A 17 29.22 -10.46 0.98
CA GLU A 17 28.55 -9.38 0.22
C GLU A 17 27.02 -9.55 0.19
N GLN A 18 26.49 -10.60 0.83
CA GLN A 18 25.06 -10.79 0.96
C GLN A 18 24.50 -9.77 1.95
N VAL A 19 23.81 -8.76 1.43
CA VAL A 19 23.05 -7.82 2.24
C VAL A 19 21.94 -8.61 2.96
N PRO A 20 21.76 -8.44 4.29
CA PRO A 20 20.64 -9.04 5.00
C PRO A 20 19.33 -8.67 4.30
N GLN A 21 18.65 -9.67 3.73
CA GLN A 21 17.35 -9.45 3.12
C GLN A 21 16.35 -9.17 4.24
N THR A 22 15.75 -7.98 4.26
CA THR A 22 14.69 -7.66 5.21
C THR A 22 13.56 -8.66 5.05
N GLN A 23 13.09 -9.23 6.16
CA GLN A 23 11.94 -10.13 6.09
C GLN A 23 10.74 -9.35 5.55
N PRO A 24 10.03 -9.88 4.55
CA PRO A 24 8.83 -9.22 4.06
C PRO A 24 7.78 -9.20 5.17
N TRP A 25 7.01 -8.12 5.26
CA TRP A 25 5.88 -8.07 6.18
C TRP A 25 4.88 -9.19 5.88
N ARG A 26 4.41 -9.83 6.94
CA ARG A 26 3.40 -10.90 6.90
C ARG A 26 2.27 -10.53 7.83
N GLY A 27 1.05 -10.74 7.38
CA GLY A 27 -0.12 -10.47 8.20
C GLY A 27 -1.36 -11.19 7.73
N ARG A 28 -2.48 -10.78 8.31
CA ARG A 28 -3.79 -11.39 8.12
C ARG A 28 -4.78 -10.34 7.65
N ILE A 29 -5.65 -10.74 6.75
CA ILE A 29 -6.76 -9.94 6.26
C ILE A 29 -8.04 -10.67 6.65
N PHE A 30 -8.95 -9.98 7.31
CA PHE A 30 -10.27 -10.48 7.63
C PHE A 30 -11.28 -9.88 6.68
N THR A 31 -11.89 -10.71 5.83
CA THR A 31 -12.97 -10.26 4.95
C THR A 31 -14.24 -10.00 5.76
N PRO A 32 -15.03 -8.97 5.41
CA PRO A 32 -16.26 -8.71 6.13
C PRO A 32 -17.25 -9.86 5.96
N SER A 33 -18.01 -10.15 7.02
CA SER A 33 -19.14 -11.09 6.95
C SER A 33 -20.11 -10.63 5.86
N GLY A 34 -20.64 -11.57 5.09
CA GLY A 34 -21.54 -11.27 3.99
C GLY A 34 -20.85 -10.85 2.69
N PHE A 35 -19.52 -11.00 2.58
CA PHE A 35 -18.78 -10.82 1.34
C PHE A 35 -18.22 -12.16 0.84
N PRO A 36 -18.51 -12.57 -0.41
CA PRO A 36 -19.38 -11.90 -1.40
C PRO A 36 -20.88 -12.08 -1.14
N ASP A 37 -21.28 -13.17 -0.48
CA ASP A 37 -22.69 -13.53 -0.24
C ASP A 37 -23.05 -13.26 1.23
N PRO A 38 -24.24 -12.68 1.54
CA PRO A 38 -24.72 -12.43 2.91
C PRO A 38 -24.65 -13.64 3.86
N ALA A 39 -24.73 -14.87 3.35
CA ALA A 39 -24.61 -16.09 4.16
C ALA A 39 -23.16 -16.46 4.53
N THR A 40 -22.17 -15.79 3.92
CA THR A 40 -20.75 -16.10 4.08
C THR A 40 -20.22 -15.54 5.39
N GLN A 41 -19.56 -16.40 6.18
CA GLN A 41 -18.86 -15.98 7.39
C GLN A 41 -17.58 -15.21 7.04
N SER A 42 -17.13 -14.34 7.96
CA SER A 42 -15.82 -13.69 7.86
C SER A 42 -14.71 -14.73 7.67
N CYS A 43 -13.82 -14.47 6.73
CA CYS A 43 -12.72 -15.37 6.38
C CYS A 43 -11.37 -14.72 6.71
N GLU A 44 -10.44 -15.50 7.27
CA GLU A 44 -9.04 -15.11 7.41
C GLU A 44 -8.26 -15.48 6.15
N ILE A 45 -7.55 -14.51 5.59
CA ILE A 45 -6.60 -14.68 4.49
C ILE A 45 -5.22 -14.24 4.96
N ARG A 46 -4.23 -15.12 4.88
CA ARG A 46 -2.84 -14.82 5.22
C ARG A 46 -2.12 -14.25 4.02
N VAL A 47 -1.45 -13.13 4.21
CA VAL A 47 -0.82 -12.37 3.13
C VAL A 47 0.62 -12.01 3.46
N THR A 48 1.39 -11.79 2.42
CA THR A 48 2.74 -11.21 2.48
C THR A 48 2.76 -9.97 1.62
N ALA A 49 3.39 -8.91 2.12
CA ALA A 49 3.66 -7.72 1.34
C ALA A 49 5.04 -7.84 0.68
N ALA A 50 5.07 -7.62 -0.62
CA ALA A 50 6.28 -7.45 -1.42
C ALA A 50 6.34 -6.01 -1.93
N GLU A 51 7.54 -5.58 -2.28
CA GLU A 51 7.82 -4.34 -3.02
C GLU A 51 7.13 -3.10 -2.42
N THR A 52 7.74 -2.52 -1.38
CA THR A 52 7.34 -1.20 -0.89
C THR A 52 8.05 -0.11 -1.67
N GLU A 53 7.29 0.68 -2.43
CA GLU A 53 7.82 1.88 -3.06
C GLU A 53 7.96 2.99 -1.98
N TYR A 54 9.08 3.73 -2.02
CA TYR A 54 9.38 4.95 -1.27
C TYR A 54 9.75 4.85 0.22
N ASP A 55 9.18 3.92 1.00
CA ASP A 55 9.54 3.81 2.42
C ASP A 55 9.31 2.40 2.99
N ASN A 56 10.26 1.92 3.79
CA ASN A 56 10.26 0.59 4.38
C ASN A 56 9.67 0.57 5.79
N GLN A 57 8.75 1.46 6.12
CA GLN A 57 8.07 1.52 7.43
C GLN A 57 7.03 0.39 7.61
N GLN A 58 7.36 -0.80 7.14
CA GLN A 58 6.53 -1.99 7.27
C GLN A 58 6.44 -2.44 8.74
N GLU A 59 7.40 -2.09 9.59
CA GLU A 59 7.34 -2.36 11.04
C GLU A 59 6.20 -1.64 11.76
N LEU A 60 5.62 -0.59 11.14
CA LEU A 60 4.49 0.16 11.71
C LEU A 60 3.14 -0.47 11.35
N TRP A 61 3.10 -1.44 10.45
CA TRP A 61 1.86 -2.01 9.96
C TRP A 61 1.31 -3.02 10.98
N PRO A 62 0.00 -3.00 11.28
CA PRO A 62 -0.58 -3.98 12.19
C PRO A 62 -0.52 -5.38 11.58
N GLU A 63 -0.43 -6.41 12.41
CA GLU A 63 -0.40 -7.81 11.93
C GLU A 63 -1.72 -8.28 11.29
N TYR A 64 -2.82 -7.57 11.55
CA TYR A 64 -4.14 -7.89 11.06
C TYR A 64 -4.88 -6.66 10.54
N PHE A 65 -5.57 -6.86 9.41
CA PHE A 65 -6.41 -5.89 8.75
C PHE A 65 -7.87 -6.37 8.76
N GLU A 66 -8.74 -5.63 9.42
CA GLU A 66 -10.19 -5.81 9.28
C GLU A 66 -10.67 -5.02 8.07
N LEU A 67 -11.11 -5.72 7.01
CA LEU A 67 -11.49 -5.07 5.78
C LEU A 67 -12.92 -4.55 5.82
N GLN A 68 -13.09 -3.34 5.30
CA GLN A 68 -14.37 -2.76 4.91
C GLN A 68 -14.38 -2.65 3.39
N VAL A 69 -15.38 -3.26 2.74
CA VAL A 69 -15.51 -3.24 1.28
C VAL A 69 -16.40 -2.06 0.87
N ILE A 70 -15.88 -1.18 0.02
CA ILE A 70 -16.59 0.00 -0.47
C ILE A 70 -17.38 -0.41 -1.72
N ARG A 71 -18.63 -0.84 -1.52
CA ARG A 71 -19.54 -1.30 -2.59
C ARG A 71 -20.15 -0.14 -3.41
N ARG A 72 -19.34 0.83 -3.83
CA ARG A 72 -19.77 1.89 -4.75
C ARG A 72 -19.25 1.58 -6.15
N ARG A 73 -20.17 1.48 -7.11
CA ARG A 73 -19.83 1.27 -8.52
C ARG A 73 -18.92 2.40 -9.02
N GLY A 74 -17.82 2.05 -9.67
CA GLY A 74 -16.84 3.02 -10.19
C GLY A 74 -15.83 3.51 -9.16
N ALA A 75 -15.85 3.02 -7.92
CA ALA A 75 -14.86 3.38 -6.91
C ALA A 75 -13.42 3.07 -7.37
N LEU A 76 -13.22 1.95 -8.08
CA LEU A 76 -11.93 1.60 -8.65
C LEU A 76 -11.46 2.62 -9.71
N SER A 77 -12.37 3.10 -10.56
CA SER A 77 -12.08 4.12 -11.57
C SER A 77 -11.74 5.47 -10.93
N GLU A 78 -12.51 5.89 -9.92
CA GLU A 78 -12.22 7.09 -9.13
C GLU A 78 -10.88 7.02 -8.43
N LEU A 79 -10.54 5.86 -7.87
CA LEU A 79 -9.23 5.60 -7.27
C LEU A 79 -8.11 5.78 -8.30
N HIS A 80 -8.23 5.22 -9.50
CA HIS A 80 -7.22 5.41 -10.54
C HIS A 80 -7.05 6.88 -10.94
N GLY A 81 -8.16 7.63 -11.10
CA GLY A 81 -8.10 9.06 -11.36
C GLY A 81 -7.52 9.87 -10.20
N TRP A 82 -7.74 9.45 -8.96
CA TRP A 82 -7.11 10.03 -7.78
C TRP A 82 -5.61 9.73 -7.74
N LEU A 83 -5.20 8.48 -7.98
CA LEU A 83 -3.80 8.05 -8.03
C LEU A 83 -2.99 8.76 -9.12
N ALA A 84 -3.59 9.01 -10.28
CA ALA A 84 -2.95 9.75 -11.36
C ALA A 84 -2.59 11.18 -10.95
N ARG A 85 -3.41 11.81 -10.09
CA ARG A 85 -3.16 13.17 -9.56
C ARG A 85 -2.16 13.20 -8.41
N HIS A 86 -1.97 12.09 -7.69
CA HIS A 86 -1.11 11.98 -6.50
C HIS A 86 0.02 10.95 -6.71
N ALA A 87 0.50 10.80 -7.94
CA ALA A 87 1.53 9.82 -8.27
C ALA A 87 2.81 10.08 -7.45
N GLY A 88 3.31 9.04 -6.79
CA GLY A 88 4.53 9.10 -5.97
C GLY A 88 4.37 9.73 -4.57
N GLN A 89 3.17 10.14 -4.17
CA GLN A 89 2.96 10.76 -2.85
C GLN A 89 2.69 9.75 -1.73
N TYR A 90 2.15 8.58 -2.07
CA TYR A 90 1.76 7.56 -1.09
C TYR A 90 2.56 6.28 -1.31
N PRO A 91 3.09 5.66 -0.24
CA PRO A 91 3.72 4.36 -0.34
C PRO A 91 2.75 3.32 -0.89
N ARG A 92 3.27 2.48 -1.80
CA ARG A 92 2.53 1.38 -2.39
C ARG A 92 3.19 0.07 -2.03
N CYS A 93 2.38 -0.96 -1.88
CA CYS A 93 2.85 -2.31 -1.67
C CYS A 93 2.04 -3.32 -2.49
N MET A 94 2.67 -4.46 -2.75
CA MET A 94 2.04 -5.58 -3.46
C MET A 94 1.71 -6.67 -2.45
N LEU A 95 0.44 -6.97 -2.26
CA LEU A 95 0.01 -8.07 -1.40
C LEU A 95 -0.21 -9.34 -2.22
N MET A 96 0.29 -10.45 -1.69
CA MET A 96 0.17 -11.79 -2.26
C MET A 96 -0.27 -12.79 -1.17
N PRO A 97 -0.92 -13.91 -1.53
CA PRO A 97 -1.23 -14.95 -0.57
C PRO A 97 0.04 -15.59 -0.01
N ASP A 98 0.11 -15.71 1.31
CA ASP A 98 1.26 -16.35 1.98
C ASP A 98 1.30 -17.87 1.71
N ARG A 99 2.52 -18.42 1.69
CA ARG A 99 2.80 -19.85 1.58
C ARG A 99 2.88 -20.46 2.97
N LEU A 100 1.82 -21.16 3.35
CA LEU A 100 1.73 -21.83 4.65
C LEU A 100 2.52 -23.14 4.67
N PRO A 101 2.97 -23.62 5.84
CA PRO A 101 3.72 -24.87 5.97
C PRO A 101 2.96 -26.09 5.40
N GLU A 102 1.64 -26.12 5.58
CA GLU A 102 0.78 -27.18 5.05
C GLU A 102 0.29 -26.84 3.63
N GLN A 103 0.51 -27.76 2.69
CA GLN A 103 0.15 -27.54 1.28
C GLN A 103 -1.35 -27.34 1.07
N ALA A 104 -2.20 -28.11 1.77
CA ALA A 104 -3.65 -27.97 1.67
C ALA A 104 -4.12 -26.59 2.16
N ALA A 105 -3.59 -26.14 3.30
CA ALA A 105 -3.86 -24.81 3.84
C ALA A 105 -3.38 -23.70 2.89
N SER A 106 -2.19 -23.85 2.29
CA SER A 106 -1.67 -22.88 1.32
C SER A 106 -2.54 -22.80 0.06
N ARG A 107 -3.01 -23.93 -0.48
CA ARG A 107 -3.94 -23.93 -1.63
C ARG A 107 -5.26 -23.25 -1.29
N ARG A 108 -5.81 -23.52 -0.10
CA ARG A 108 -7.03 -22.86 0.39
C ARG A 108 -6.84 -21.36 0.52
N ASN A 109 -5.76 -20.92 1.18
CA ASN A 109 -5.43 -19.51 1.36
C ASN A 109 -5.29 -18.78 0.01
N HIS A 110 -4.61 -19.43 -0.95
CA HIS A 110 -4.46 -18.90 -2.30
C HIS A 110 -5.81 -18.75 -3.02
N ALA A 111 -6.67 -19.78 -2.96
CA ALA A 111 -7.99 -19.72 -3.57
C ALA A 111 -8.89 -18.63 -2.96
N LEU A 112 -8.82 -18.44 -1.64
CA LEU A 112 -9.56 -17.38 -0.95
C LEU A 112 -9.07 -15.98 -1.36
N PHE A 113 -7.75 -15.81 -1.45
CA PHE A 113 -7.16 -14.55 -1.91
C PHE A 113 -7.55 -14.24 -3.36
N GLU A 114 -7.43 -15.22 -4.26
CA GLU A 114 -7.77 -15.04 -5.67
C GLU A 114 -9.26 -14.74 -5.85
N ASP A 115 -10.14 -15.44 -5.13
CA ASP A 115 -11.57 -15.16 -5.15
C ASP A 115 -11.86 -13.73 -4.68
N PHE A 116 -11.26 -13.31 -3.56
CA PHE A 116 -11.41 -11.96 -3.04
C PHE A 116 -10.95 -10.89 -4.04
N ALA A 117 -9.73 -11.02 -4.59
CA ALA A 117 -9.18 -10.07 -5.56
C ALA A 117 -9.99 -10.02 -6.85
N ARG A 118 -10.45 -11.17 -7.34
CA ARG A 118 -11.34 -11.29 -8.49
C ARG A 118 -12.66 -10.57 -8.24
N ARG A 119 -13.28 -10.73 -7.07
CA ARG A 119 -14.53 -10.03 -6.71
C ARG A 119 -14.37 -8.51 -6.71
N LEU A 120 -13.29 -7.99 -6.14
CA LEU A 120 -13.02 -6.54 -6.19
C LEU A 120 -12.93 -6.05 -7.64
N LEU A 121 -12.33 -6.84 -8.53
CA LEU A 121 -12.16 -6.49 -9.93
C LEU A 121 -13.48 -6.56 -10.71
N GLU A 122 -14.22 -7.67 -10.57
CA GLU A 122 -15.50 -7.91 -11.25
C GLU A 122 -16.56 -6.86 -10.87
N GLU A 123 -16.57 -6.41 -9.62
CA GLU A 123 -17.54 -5.42 -9.12
C GLU A 123 -17.05 -3.96 -9.27
N GLU A 124 -15.81 -3.73 -9.74
CA GLU A 124 -15.15 -2.42 -9.82
C GLU A 124 -15.13 -1.65 -8.48
N ILE A 125 -14.88 -2.38 -7.39
CA ILE A 125 -14.87 -1.89 -6.00
C ILE A 125 -13.48 -1.97 -5.37
N VAL A 126 -13.35 -1.39 -4.18
CA VAL A 126 -12.11 -1.34 -3.40
C VAL A 126 -12.39 -1.78 -1.96
N ALA A 127 -11.35 -2.16 -1.23
CA ALA A 127 -11.43 -2.44 0.20
C ALA A 127 -10.50 -1.52 0.99
N ILE A 128 -10.83 -1.24 2.24
CA ILE A 128 -9.99 -0.46 3.15
C ILE A 128 -9.84 -1.19 4.48
N SER A 129 -8.74 -0.92 5.17
CA SER A 129 -8.59 -1.25 6.58
C SER A 129 -8.00 -0.04 7.31
N PRO A 130 -8.77 0.69 8.12
CA PRO A 130 -8.21 1.72 8.97
C PRO A 130 -7.21 1.10 9.96
N TRP A 131 -6.19 1.86 10.34
CA TRP A 131 -5.39 1.49 11.51
C TRP A 131 -6.33 1.48 12.71
N GLY A 132 -6.35 0.39 13.47
CA GLY A 132 -7.21 0.29 14.65
C GLY A 132 -6.94 1.42 15.65
N TYR A 133 -7.79 1.56 16.66
CA TYR A 133 -7.69 2.58 17.72
C TYR A 133 -6.47 2.42 18.67
N SER A 134 -5.38 1.80 18.23
CA SER A 134 -4.08 1.87 18.90
C SER A 134 -3.54 3.29 18.74
N GLY A 135 -3.57 4.08 19.81
CA GLY A 135 -3.55 5.54 19.83
C GLY A 135 -2.39 6.31 19.21
N THR A 136 -1.47 5.68 18.47
CA THR A 136 -0.37 6.32 17.76
C THR A 136 -0.71 6.72 16.32
N LEU A 137 -1.59 5.98 15.63
CA LEU A 137 -1.96 6.24 14.23
C LEU A 137 -3.45 6.53 14.10
N GLN A 138 -3.87 7.74 14.47
CA GLN A 138 -5.30 8.04 14.68
C GLN A 138 -6.13 8.16 13.39
N HIS A 139 -5.49 8.30 12.21
CA HIS A 139 -6.20 8.66 10.97
C HIS A 139 -5.75 7.89 9.72
N GLY A 140 -4.95 6.84 9.87
CA GLY A 140 -4.39 6.11 8.75
C GLY A 140 -5.11 4.81 8.41
N GLY A 141 -4.56 4.10 7.43
CA GLY A 141 -5.06 2.80 7.00
C GLY A 141 -4.37 2.28 5.75
N ILE A 142 -4.84 1.15 5.25
CA ILE A 142 -4.49 0.62 3.93
C ILE A 142 -5.71 0.58 3.03
N LEU A 143 -5.55 1.02 1.78
CA LEU A 143 -6.55 0.87 0.72
C LEU A 143 -6.07 -0.22 -0.23
N LEU A 144 -6.88 -1.25 -0.41
CA LEU A 144 -6.61 -2.38 -1.29
C LEU A 144 -7.45 -2.29 -2.55
N TYR A 145 -6.80 -2.48 -3.70
CA TYR A 145 -7.47 -2.56 -4.99
C TYR A 145 -6.84 -3.64 -5.88
N PRO A 146 -7.63 -4.25 -6.77
CA PRO A 146 -7.17 -5.32 -7.64
C PRO A 146 -6.35 -4.76 -8.82
N THR A 147 -5.50 -5.62 -9.40
CA THR A 147 -4.83 -5.32 -10.67
C THR A 147 -5.49 -6.08 -11.81
N THR A 148 -5.51 -5.48 -13.01
CA THR A 148 -5.93 -6.19 -14.23
C THR A 148 -4.88 -7.19 -14.72
N ALA A 149 -3.64 -7.04 -14.27
CA ALA A 149 -2.51 -7.88 -14.68
C ALA A 149 -2.51 -9.26 -13.99
N SER A 150 -2.99 -9.34 -12.75
CA SER A 150 -2.98 -10.57 -11.98
C SER A 150 -4.13 -10.65 -10.98
N ARG A 151 -4.76 -11.82 -10.91
CA ARG A 151 -5.81 -12.16 -9.93
C ARG A 151 -5.23 -12.60 -8.58
N ALA A 152 -3.94 -12.92 -8.54
CA ALA A 152 -3.25 -13.34 -7.32
C ALA A 152 -2.42 -12.19 -6.71
N LEU A 153 -2.82 -10.95 -6.99
CA LEU A 153 -2.09 -9.75 -6.62
C LEU A 153 -3.06 -8.62 -6.29
N LEU A 154 -2.88 -8.01 -5.12
CA LEU A 154 -3.56 -6.77 -4.74
C LEU A 154 -2.53 -5.67 -4.57
N VAL A 155 -2.90 -4.45 -4.92
CA VAL A 155 -2.09 -3.27 -4.59
C VAL A 155 -2.67 -2.64 -3.34
N GLY A 156 -1.80 -2.39 -2.36
CA GLY A 156 -2.10 -1.60 -1.17
C GLY A 156 -1.52 -0.20 -1.29
N ILE A 157 -2.32 0.80 -0.95
CA ILE A 157 -1.86 2.17 -0.72
C ILE A 157 -1.88 2.40 0.78
N VAL A 158 -0.74 2.79 1.33
CA VAL A 158 -0.54 2.92 2.77
C VAL A 158 -0.67 4.38 3.16
N PHE A 159 -1.58 4.65 4.10
CA PHE A 159 -1.83 5.96 4.67
C PHE A 159 -1.36 5.93 6.12
N LEU A 160 -0.15 6.39 6.41
CA LEU A 160 0.38 6.33 7.79
C LEU A 160 -0.25 7.39 8.69
N ASN A 161 -0.25 8.65 8.23
CA ASN A 161 -0.69 9.81 9.00
C ASN A 161 -1.76 10.66 8.29
N THR A 162 -2.37 10.11 7.24
CA THR A 162 -3.33 10.81 6.38
C THR A 162 -4.62 10.01 6.33
N GLY A 163 -5.76 10.70 6.24
CA GLY A 163 -7.05 10.04 6.02
C GLY A 163 -7.14 9.34 4.66
N PHE A 164 -8.13 8.45 4.54
CA PHE A 164 -8.53 7.93 3.24
C PHE A 164 -9.09 9.06 2.35
N PRO A 165 -9.01 8.92 1.02
CA PRO A 165 -9.64 9.87 0.10
C PRO A 165 -11.15 9.99 0.35
N ASP A 166 -11.72 11.18 0.13
CA ASP A 166 -13.15 11.47 0.40
C ASP A 166 -14.11 10.50 -0.31
N PHE A 167 -13.70 10.00 -1.48
CA PHE A 167 -14.48 9.05 -2.25
C PHE A 167 -14.65 7.71 -1.53
N VAL A 168 -13.81 7.35 -0.56
CA VAL A 168 -13.94 6.14 0.26
C VAL A 168 -14.98 6.36 1.38
N GLY A 169 -15.03 7.56 1.95
CA GLY A 169 -15.76 7.90 3.17
C GLY A 169 -17.15 8.53 2.97
N ALA A 170 -17.70 8.52 1.75
CA ALA A 170 -19.00 9.13 1.46
C ALA A 170 -20.18 8.12 1.32
N PRO A 171 -20.55 7.30 2.32
CA PRO A 171 -21.84 6.66 2.35
C PRO A 171 -22.79 7.50 3.21
N GLY A 172 -23.18 8.69 2.71
CA GLY A 172 -24.09 9.56 3.42
C GLY A 172 -23.52 10.10 4.72
N SER A 173 -23.16 11.38 4.70
CA SER A 173 -23.79 12.26 5.68
C SER A 173 -25.31 12.06 5.56
N GLY A 174 -25.85 11.02 6.21
CA GLY A 174 -27.20 11.12 6.71
C GLY A 174 -27.26 12.50 7.37
N PRO A 175 -28.31 13.30 7.12
CA PRO A 175 -28.40 14.61 7.73
C PRO A 175 -28.07 14.41 9.20
N SER A 176 -27.01 15.05 9.67
CA SER A 176 -26.83 15.25 11.09
C SER A 176 -28.11 15.94 11.54
N ARG A 177 -29.07 15.14 12.01
CA ARG A 177 -30.21 15.58 12.82
C ARG A 177 -29.75 15.87 14.23
N PHE A 178 -28.45 15.99 14.47
CA PHE A 178 -28.00 16.90 15.50
C PHE A 178 -28.08 18.29 14.90
N PRO A 179 -29.03 19.13 15.35
CA PRO A 179 -28.97 20.54 15.03
C PRO A 179 -27.55 21.03 15.37
N PRO A 180 -27.02 22.00 14.62
CA PRO A 180 -25.85 22.71 15.10
C PRO A 180 -26.21 23.21 16.51
N PHE A 181 -25.64 22.60 17.54
CA PHE A 181 -25.46 23.29 18.79
C PHE A 181 -24.50 24.40 18.43
N SER A 182 -25.07 25.54 18.04
CA SER A 182 -24.41 26.82 18.16
C SER A 182 -23.96 26.90 19.61
N PRO A 183 -22.65 26.81 19.96
CA PRO A 183 -22.24 27.41 21.20
C PRO A 183 -22.61 28.88 21.06
N ALA A 184 -23.53 29.31 21.90
CA ALA A 184 -23.97 30.68 21.97
C ALA A 184 -22.75 31.60 21.95
N SER A 185 -22.83 32.60 21.08
CA SER A 185 -21.99 33.78 21.05
C SER A 185 -21.62 34.20 22.47
N GLY A 186 -20.34 34.12 22.79
CA GLY A 186 -19.85 34.37 24.14
C GLY A 186 -18.36 34.64 24.15
N SER A 187 -18.02 35.92 24.02
CA SER A 187 -16.75 36.54 24.38
C SER A 187 -15.62 36.53 23.34
N LEU A 188 -15.65 37.62 22.56
CA LEU A 188 -14.50 38.29 21.98
C LEU A 188 -13.46 38.59 23.06
N LEU A 189 -12.33 37.89 23.06
CA LEU A 189 -11.08 38.42 23.63
C LEU A 189 -9.91 38.11 22.69
N PRO A 190 -9.21 39.13 22.16
CA PRO A 190 -8.00 38.93 21.37
C PRO A 190 -6.85 38.61 22.34
N ARG A 191 -6.44 37.35 22.40
CA ARG A 191 -5.21 36.98 23.11
C ARG A 191 -4.02 37.21 22.20
N SER A 192 -3.46 38.41 22.24
CA SER A 192 -2.13 38.73 21.72
C SER A 192 -1.08 37.95 22.52
N GLN A 193 -0.59 36.86 21.94
CA GLN A 193 0.65 36.22 22.39
C GLN A 193 1.82 36.95 21.72
N PRO A 194 2.75 37.54 22.49
CA PRO A 194 3.96 38.14 21.93
C PRO A 194 4.88 37.05 21.37
N PHE A 195 5.38 37.30 20.16
CA PHE A 195 6.48 36.57 19.55
C PHE A 195 7.67 36.50 20.52
N GLN A 196 8.10 35.28 20.85
CA GLN A 196 9.40 35.03 21.45
C GLN A 196 10.36 34.61 20.32
N PRO A 197 11.42 35.39 20.04
CA PRO A 197 12.46 34.98 19.10
C PRO A 197 13.36 33.94 19.79
N VAL A 198 13.30 32.70 19.33
CA VAL A 198 14.28 31.67 19.71
C VAL A 198 15.55 31.92 18.89
N MET A 199 16.51 32.62 19.50
CA MET A 199 17.91 32.58 19.09
C MET A 199 18.61 31.56 19.96
N HIS A 200 19.29 30.58 19.35
CA HIS A 200 20.54 29.97 19.82
C HIS A 200 20.94 28.86 18.82
N HIS A 201 21.56 29.27 17.71
CA HIS A 201 22.38 28.36 16.92
C HIS A 201 23.79 28.40 17.52
N SER A 202 24.27 27.25 18.00
CA SER A 202 25.63 27.07 18.48
C SER A 202 26.60 27.16 17.29
N PRO A 203 27.69 27.96 17.37
CA PRO A 203 28.70 28.04 16.31
C PRO A 203 29.62 26.80 16.24
N PHE A 204 29.33 25.74 17.00
CA PHE A 204 30.14 24.52 17.07
C PHE A 204 29.39 23.26 16.63
N ASP A 205 28.30 23.38 15.87
CA ASP A 205 27.65 22.19 15.30
C ASP A 205 28.42 21.74 14.04
N PRO A 206 29.16 20.61 14.06
CA PRO A 206 29.86 20.11 12.90
C PRO A 206 28.84 19.73 11.82
N ALA A 207 29.06 20.25 10.60
CA ALA A 207 28.21 19.95 9.46
C ALA A 207 28.03 18.42 9.29
N PRO A 208 26.79 17.93 9.05
CA PRO A 208 26.58 16.53 8.74
C PRO A 208 27.36 16.17 7.47
N PRO A 209 27.89 14.93 7.37
CA PRO A 209 28.65 14.50 6.21
C PRO A 209 27.81 14.66 4.95
N ASN A 210 28.35 15.44 4.02
CA ASN A 210 27.83 15.64 2.68
C ASN A 210 27.89 14.31 1.91
N ILE A 211 26.80 13.56 1.89
CA ILE A 211 26.63 12.38 1.03
C ILE A 211 26.27 12.87 -0.37
N SER A 212 27.20 13.58 -1.01
CA SER A 212 27.17 13.83 -2.44
C SER A 212 27.69 12.58 -3.17
N SER A 213 26.98 12.23 -4.24
CA SER A 213 27.48 11.50 -5.42
C SER A 213 27.20 9.99 -5.48
N SER A 214 25.99 9.63 -5.94
CA SER A 214 25.85 8.49 -6.85
C SER A 214 25.33 8.99 -8.19
N SER A 215 26.30 9.32 -9.04
CA SER A 215 26.11 9.56 -10.45
C SER A 215 25.76 8.26 -11.17
N ARG A 216 24.70 8.32 -11.98
CA ARG A 216 24.58 7.74 -13.33
C ARG A 216 24.79 6.23 -13.49
N TYR A 217 23.74 5.55 -13.93
CA TYR A 217 23.79 4.78 -15.19
C TYR A 217 22.39 4.73 -15.82
N THR A 218 22.10 5.70 -16.68
CA THR A 218 21.07 5.59 -17.73
C THR A 218 21.65 4.76 -18.86
N GLY A 219 21.32 3.48 -18.91
CA GLY A 219 21.59 2.60 -20.05
C GLY A 219 20.29 2.25 -20.74
N TYR A 220 19.99 2.97 -21.82
CA TYR A 220 18.99 2.56 -22.81
C TYR A 220 19.52 1.32 -23.53
N ASP A 221 18.71 0.27 -23.66
CA ASP A 221 18.78 -0.56 -24.86
C ASP A 221 17.39 -1.06 -25.26
N MET A 222 16.80 -0.35 -26.24
CA MET A 222 15.62 -0.81 -26.96
C MET A 222 16.08 -1.80 -28.05
N ALA A 223 16.12 -3.08 -27.73
CA ALA A 223 16.25 -4.13 -28.73
C ALA A 223 14.90 -4.33 -29.46
N ARG A 224 14.76 -3.55 -30.53
CA ARG A 224 13.70 -3.61 -31.54
C ARG A 224 13.87 -4.88 -32.39
N GLY A 225 13.22 -5.97 -31.99
CA GLY A 225 13.18 -7.23 -32.75
C GLY A 225 12.09 -7.22 -33.83
N ARG A 226 12.48 -7.03 -35.08
CA ARG A 226 11.67 -7.01 -36.31
C ARG A 226 12.10 -8.17 -37.21
N SER A 227 11.26 -9.19 -37.42
CA SER A 227 11.22 -10.13 -38.58
C SER A 227 10.42 -11.38 -38.17
N GLY A 228 9.62 -12.07 -38.97
CA GLY A 228 9.24 -12.04 -40.39
C GLY A 228 8.35 -13.29 -40.58
N ARG A 229 7.15 -13.17 -41.16
CA ARG A 229 6.80 -13.65 -42.50
C ARG A 229 7.50 -14.96 -42.94
N SER A 230 6.78 -16.07 -42.94
CA SER A 230 6.88 -17.06 -44.03
C SER A 230 5.56 -17.80 -44.22
N SER A 231 5.09 -17.75 -45.46
CA SER A 231 3.98 -18.51 -46.01
C SER A 231 4.32 -20.00 -46.07
N GLY A 232 3.29 -20.83 -45.96
CA GLY A 232 3.27 -22.25 -46.28
C GLY A 232 1.84 -22.73 -46.22
#